data_AF-A0A5J5L596-F1
#
_entry.id   AF-A0A5J5L596-F1
#
_cell.length_a   1.000
_cell.length_b   1.000
_cell.length_c   1.000
_cell.angle_alpha   90.00
_cell.angle_beta   90.00
_cell.angle_gamma   90.00
#
_symmetry.space_group_name_H-M   'P 1'
#
loop_
_entity.id
_entity.type
_entity.pdbx_description
1 polymer ?
#
loop_
_entity_poly.entity_id
_entity_poly.type
_entity_poly.pdbx_seq_one_letter_code
_entity_poly.pdbx_strand_id
1 'polypeptide(L)'
;MADSVSYVGIRSDAALIDWSQQYCRQVRRERGVSVRFDLVDWTVSHRAKRRAAAVKRPRLDDATVGDRYDWDSIDRSDGRPLPCTVSLTWDAFSAFDRAEWESTLRHELIHVEQYQRDGTTDHGRAFRERADQLDTAVHCPAFADPKHVLTCGACGDLVARRYQDCKLIEQREQYQSDCCGAALELG
;
A
#
# COMPACT_ATOMS: atom_id res chain seq x y z
N MET A 1 6.83 13.25 28.21
CA MET A 1 5.52 13.01 27.60
C MET A 1 5.61 13.58 26.20
N ALA A 2 5.70 12.73 25.17
CA ALA A 2 5.78 13.21 23.80
C ALA A 2 4.38 13.69 23.40
N ASP A 3 4.27 14.95 22.98
CA ASP A 3 3.03 15.51 22.43
C ASP A 3 2.55 14.57 21.32
N SER A 4 1.45 13.84 21.57
CA SER A 4 0.82 13.04 20.55
C SER A 4 0.16 14.00 19.57
N VAL A 5 0.58 13.99 18.31
CA VAL A 5 -0.13 14.75 17.27
C VAL A 5 -1.59 14.27 17.24
N SER A 6 -2.52 15.21 17.30
CA SER A 6 -3.95 14.89 17.26
C SER A 6 -4.34 14.51 15.82
N TYR A 7 -5.00 13.36 15.67
CA TYR A 7 -5.52 12.90 14.38
C TYR A 7 -6.50 13.92 13.76
N VAL A 8 -7.35 14.54 14.58
CA VAL A 8 -8.49 15.39 14.17
C VAL A 8 -8.04 16.74 13.54
N GLY A 9 -6.74 17.04 13.52
CA GLY A 9 -6.20 18.32 13.02
C GLY A 9 -5.32 18.23 11.78
N ILE A 10 -5.13 17.04 11.20
CA ILE A 10 -4.18 16.85 10.10
C ILE A 10 -4.73 17.50 8.82
N ARG A 11 -4.00 18.49 8.30
CA ARG A 11 -4.36 19.28 7.10
C ARG A 11 -3.19 19.49 6.14
N SER A 12 -2.07 18.81 6.37
CA SER A 12 -0.90 18.88 5.50
C SER A 12 -0.20 17.54 5.41
N ASP A 13 0.53 17.32 4.32
CA ASP A 13 1.32 16.11 4.09
C ASP A 13 2.32 15.86 5.23
N ALA A 14 2.97 16.93 5.71
CA ALA A 14 3.92 16.84 6.82
C ALA A 14 3.26 16.37 8.12
N ALA A 15 2.07 16.90 8.45
CA ALA A 15 1.33 16.47 9.63
C ALA A 15 0.84 15.03 9.52
N LEU A 16 0.42 14.60 8.32
CA LEU A 16 0.01 13.22 8.06
C LEU A 16 1.20 12.25 8.22
N ILE A 17 2.34 12.60 7.64
CA ILE A 17 3.58 11.82 7.77
C ILE A 17 4.00 11.73 9.24
N ASP A 18 4.07 12.85 9.95
CA ASP A 18 4.52 12.88 11.35
C ASP A 18 3.60 12.04 12.24
N TRP A 19 2.28 12.22 12.12
CA TRP A 19 1.32 11.40 12.85
C TRP A 19 1.47 9.91 12.54
N SER A 20 1.59 9.55 11.26
CA SER A 20 1.72 8.16 10.82
C SER A 20 3.02 7.53 11.33
N GLN A 21 4.13 8.28 11.33
CA GLN A 21 5.39 7.82 11.89
C GLN A 21 5.31 7.60 13.40
N GLN A 22 4.68 8.53 14.14
CA GLN A 22 4.49 8.40 15.58
C GLN A 22 3.64 7.18 15.93
N TYR A 23 2.52 7.00 15.22
CA TYR A 23 1.64 5.85 15.34
C TYR A 23 2.40 4.54 15.07
N CYS A 24 3.11 4.44 13.94
CA CYS A 24 3.86 3.24 13.58
C CYS A 24 4.98 2.91 14.60
N ARG A 25 5.65 3.92 15.15
CA ARG A 25 6.63 3.75 16.24
C ARG A 25 5.98 3.25 17.52
N GLN A 26 4.74 3.68 17.81
CA GLN A 26 3.96 3.15 18.92
C GLN A 26 3.58 1.69 18.69
N VAL A 27 3.07 1.33 17.51
CA VAL A 27 2.77 -0.06 17.15
C VAL A 27 4.00 -0.95 17.29
N ARG A 28 5.19 -0.50 16.85
CA ARG A 28 6.45 -1.23 17.06
C ARG A 28 6.71 -1.51 18.54
N ARG A 29 6.51 -0.51 19.42
CA ARG A 29 6.75 -0.64 20.86
C ARG A 29 5.74 -1.56 21.55
N GLU A 30 4.47 -1.49 21.15
CA GLU A 30 3.38 -2.17 21.85
C GLU A 30 3.08 -3.57 21.29
N ARG A 31 3.30 -3.79 19.99
CA ARG A 31 2.92 -5.02 19.28
C ARG A 31 4.11 -5.78 18.68
N GLY A 32 5.34 -5.33 18.96
CA GLY A 32 6.55 -6.06 18.62
C GLY A 32 6.80 -6.20 17.11
N VAL A 33 6.78 -5.08 16.38
CA VAL A 33 7.08 -5.05 14.93
C VAL A 33 8.58 -4.83 14.70
N SER A 34 9.24 -5.72 13.96
CA SER A 34 10.68 -5.67 13.67
C SER A 34 10.99 -4.77 12.47
N VAL A 35 10.81 -3.46 12.64
CA VAL A 35 11.07 -2.45 11.60
C VAL A 35 12.17 -1.47 12.01
N ARG A 36 13.10 -1.27 11.10
CA ARG A 36 14.13 -0.23 11.10
C ARG A 36 13.62 1.04 10.44
N PHE A 37 13.03 1.94 11.22
CA PHE A 37 12.44 3.18 10.71
C PHE A 37 13.48 4.18 10.16
N ASP A 38 14.77 4.02 10.48
CA ASP A 38 15.87 4.78 9.88
C ASP A 38 16.05 4.48 8.38
N LEU A 39 15.45 3.40 7.88
CA LEU A 39 15.50 2.94 6.48
C LEU A 39 14.13 3.07 5.79
N VAL A 40 13.22 3.86 6.36
CA VAL A 40 11.86 4.03 5.83
C VAL A 40 11.60 5.51 5.57
N ASP A 41 11.57 5.86 4.29
CA ASP A 41 11.11 7.16 3.81
C ASP A 41 9.58 7.22 3.74
N TRP A 42 9.03 8.43 3.78
CA TRP A 42 7.59 8.65 3.79
C TRP A 42 7.22 9.72 2.76
N THR A 43 6.15 9.46 2.01
CA THR A 43 5.62 10.42 1.02
C THR A 43 4.10 10.39 1.04
N VAL A 44 3.47 11.50 0.62
CA VAL A 44 2.04 11.58 0.39
C VAL A 44 1.76 11.72 -1.10
N SER A 45 0.75 11.01 -1.60
CA SER A 45 0.25 11.11 -2.96
C SER A 45 -1.16 11.69 -2.96
N HIS A 46 -1.36 12.72 -3.77
CA HIS A 46 -2.66 13.33 -4.07
C HIS A 46 -3.27 12.83 -5.39
N ARG A 47 -2.68 11.79 -5.99
CA ARG A 47 -3.22 11.17 -7.20
C ARG A 47 -4.32 10.20 -6.80
N ALA A 48 -5.38 10.10 -7.59
CA ALA A 48 -6.38 9.07 -7.37
C ALA A 48 -5.76 7.65 -7.44
N LYS A 49 -6.06 6.83 -6.44
CA LYS A 49 -5.52 5.47 -6.25
C LYS A 49 -6.62 4.55 -5.76
N ARG A 50 -6.40 3.25 -5.97
CA ARG A 50 -7.18 2.17 -5.33
C ARG A 50 -6.62 1.73 -3.98
N ARG A 51 -5.40 2.14 -3.65
CA ARG A 51 -4.65 1.69 -2.46
C ARG A 51 -4.49 2.86 -1.52
N ALA A 52 -4.87 2.69 -0.26
CA ALA A 52 -4.79 3.74 0.75
C ALA A 52 -3.33 4.10 1.08
N ALA A 53 -2.44 3.11 1.03
CA ALA A 53 -1.00 3.31 1.05
C ALA A 53 -0.30 2.22 0.22
N ALA A 54 1.03 2.33 0.08
CA ALA A 54 1.87 1.28 -0.48
C ALA A 54 3.33 1.44 -0.07
N VAL A 55 3.99 0.33 0.23
CA VAL A 55 5.46 0.26 0.30
C VAL A 55 6.06 0.19 -1.12
N LYS A 56 6.96 1.14 -1.42
CA LYS A 56 7.84 1.12 -2.59
C LYS A 56 9.22 0.68 -2.15
N ARG A 57 9.83 -0.23 -2.89
CA ARG A 57 11.14 -0.81 -2.57
C ARG A 57 11.91 -1.16 -3.85
N PRO A 58 13.24 -1.29 -3.77
CA PRO A 58 14.02 -2.02 -4.76
C PRO A 58 13.46 -3.44 -4.98
N ARG A 59 13.48 -3.87 -6.25
CA ARG A 59 13.18 -5.25 -6.61
C ARG A 59 14.47 -6.06 -6.54
N LEU A 60 14.41 -7.17 -5.82
CA LEU A 60 15.49 -8.15 -5.66
C LEU A 60 14.95 -9.44 -6.27
N ASP A 61 15.57 -9.91 -7.34
CA ASP A 61 14.97 -10.97 -8.18
C ASP A 61 15.10 -12.37 -7.56
N ASP A 62 16.00 -12.54 -6.59
CA ASP A 62 16.25 -13.76 -5.83
C ASP A 62 15.53 -13.80 -4.46
N ALA A 63 14.82 -12.73 -4.10
CA ALA A 63 14.12 -12.63 -2.82
C ALA A 63 12.80 -13.42 -2.81
N THR A 64 12.60 -14.23 -1.76
CA THR A 64 11.39 -15.04 -1.55
C THR A 64 10.82 -14.79 -0.15
N VAL A 65 9.50 -14.59 -0.05
CA VAL A 65 8.83 -14.40 1.25
C VAL A 65 8.98 -15.66 2.09
N GLY A 66 9.40 -15.49 3.35
CA GLY A 66 9.68 -16.59 4.28
C GLY A 66 11.17 -16.82 4.49
N ASP A 67 11.98 -16.59 3.45
CA ASP A 67 13.43 -16.78 3.47
C ASP A 67 14.13 -15.48 3.82
N ARG A 68 15.00 -15.52 4.84
CA ARG A 68 15.74 -14.34 5.25
C ARG A 68 16.71 -13.95 4.16
N TYR A 69 16.65 -12.70 3.72
CA TYR A 69 17.51 -12.20 2.66
C TYR A 69 18.94 -11.98 3.16
N ASP A 70 19.92 -12.37 2.35
CA ASP A 70 21.33 -12.12 2.61
C ASP A 70 21.70 -10.68 2.20
N TRP A 71 21.46 -9.74 3.12
CA TRP A 71 21.78 -8.34 2.87
C TRP A 71 23.27 -8.09 2.71
N ASP A 72 24.14 -8.92 3.30
CA ASP A 72 25.60 -8.77 3.17
C ASP A 72 26.08 -8.99 1.72
N SER A 73 25.29 -9.71 0.91
CA SER A 73 25.56 -9.91 -0.52
C SER A 73 25.35 -8.67 -1.38
N ILE A 74 24.62 -7.66 -0.89
CA ILE A 74 24.30 -6.45 -1.63
C ILE A 74 25.37 -5.39 -1.43
N ASP A 75 26.01 -4.97 -2.53
CA ASP A 75 26.99 -3.89 -2.48
C ASP A 75 26.37 -2.61 -1.90
N ARG A 76 27.08 -1.96 -0.97
CA ARG A 76 26.67 -0.74 -0.24
C ARG A 76 25.48 -0.88 0.70
N SER A 77 24.99 -2.09 0.95
CA SER A 77 23.93 -2.31 1.94
C SER A 77 24.44 -2.23 3.39
N ASP A 78 25.74 -2.43 3.60
CA ASP A 78 26.42 -2.64 4.90
C ASP A 78 25.77 -3.72 5.80
N GLY A 79 25.13 -4.72 5.18
CA GLY A 79 24.42 -5.80 5.87
C GLY A 79 23.01 -5.41 6.32
N ARG A 80 22.54 -4.22 5.92
CA ARG A 80 21.20 -3.71 6.21
C ARG A 80 20.26 -3.81 5.01
N PRO A 81 18.94 -3.84 5.24
CA PRO A 81 17.98 -3.65 4.17
C PRO A 81 18.22 -2.35 3.42
N LEU A 82 18.03 -2.36 2.10
CA LEU A 82 18.01 -1.11 1.33
C LEU A 82 16.80 -0.26 1.77
N PRO A 83 16.88 1.08 1.66
CA PRO A 83 15.75 1.95 2.00
C PRO A 83 14.49 1.64 1.20
N CYS A 84 13.34 1.80 1.84
CA CYS A 84 12.02 1.71 1.21
C CYS A 84 11.20 2.96 1.53
N THR A 85 10.12 3.19 0.79
CA THR A 85 9.23 4.34 0.99
C THR A 85 7.80 3.89 1.24
N VAL A 86 7.21 4.32 2.35
CA VAL A 86 5.76 4.24 2.56
C VAL A 86 5.11 5.43 1.85
N SER A 87 4.26 5.15 0.87
CA SER A 87 3.53 6.16 0.09
C SER A 87 2.08 6.18 0.53
N LEU A 88 1.68 7.20 1.28
CA LEU A 88 0.33 7.42 1.80
C LEU A 88 -0.53 8.10 0.73
N THR A 89 -1.82 7.77 0.64
CA THR A 89 -2.77 8.45 -0.25
C THR A 89 -3.62 9.44 0.55
N TRP A 90 -3.58 10.72 0.17
CA TRP A 90 -4.31 11.78 0.86
C TRP A 90 -5.82 11.56 0.86
N ASP A 91 -6.38 11.17 -0.29
CA ASP A 91 -7.82 10.92 -0.43
C ASP A 91 -8.28 9.78 0.48
N ALA A 92 -7.46 8.74 0.65
CA ALA A 92 -7.77 7.65 1.57
C ALA A 92 -7.77 8.12 3.02
N PHE A 93 -6.74 8.87 3.43
CA PHE A 93 -6.69 9.47 4.76
C PHE A 93 -7.90 10.38 5.03
N SER A 94 -8.33 11.15 4.03
CA SER A 94 -9.45 12.08 4.15
C SER A 94 -10.81 11.38 4.22
N ALA A 95 -10.93 10.22 3.58
CA ALA A 95 -12.17 9.42 3.57
C ALA A 95 -12.29 8.48 4.77
N PHE A 96 -11.15 7.96 5.25
CA PHE A 96 -11.12 6.99 6.34
C PHE A 96 -11.27 7.63 7.71
N ASP A 97 -11.96 6.93 8.58
CA ASP A 97 -11.88 7.23 10.00
C ASP A 97 -10.49 6.84 10.56
N ARG A 98 -10.27 7.20 11.82
CA ARG A 98 -9.00 6.91 12.48
C ARG A 98 -8.69 5.42 12.53
N ALA A 99 -9.67 4.57 12.82
CA ALA A 99 -9.44 3.13 12.96
C ALA A 99 -9.07 2.48 11.62
N GLU A 100 -9.72 2.89 10.54
CA GLU A 100 -9.42 2.48 9.17
C GLU A 100 -8.03 2.94 8.72
N TRP A 101 -7.65 4.18 9.02
CA TRP A 101 -6.31 4.68 8.70
C TRP A 101 -5.22 3.98 9.52
N GLU A 102 -5.46 3.78 10.82
CA GLU A 102 -4.56 3.00 11.67
C GLU A 102 -4.40 1.57 11.18
N SER A 103 -5.49 0.91 10.75
CA SER A 103 -5.41 -0.42 10.12
C SER A 103 -4.53 -0.36 8.86
N THR A 104 -4.72 0.63 7.99
CA THR A 104 -3.89 0.80 6.80
C THR A 104 -2.40 0.91 7.15
N LEU A 105 -2.04 1.69 8.18
CA LEU A 105 -0.65 1.81 8.61
C LEU A 105 -0.10 0.49 9.18
N ARG A 106 -0.89 -0.26 9.94
CA ARG A 106 -0.50 -1.59 10.43
C ARG A 106 -0.29 -2.57 9.27
N HIS A 107 -1.13 -2.52 8.23
CA HIS A 107 -0.95 -3.30 7.01
C HIS A 107 0.39 -3.01 6.33
N GLU A 108 0.70 -1.73 6.10
CA GLU A 108 1.96 -1.36 5.45
C GLU A 108 3.18 -1.70 6.31
N LEU A 109 3.06 -1.66 7.65
CA LEU A 109 4.14 -2.11 8.54
C LEU A 109 4.51 -3.58 8.34
N ILE A 110 3.54 -4.44 8.04
CA ILE A 110 3.81 -5.86 7.73
C ILE A 110 4.62 -5.96 6.44
N HIS A 111 4.27 -5.17 5.41
CA HIS A 111 5.03 -5.11 4.18
C HIS A 111 6.47 -4.63 4.41
N VAL A 112 6.67 -3.60 5.25
CA VAL A 112 8.03 -3.13 5.60
C VAL A 112 8.80 -4.20 6.39
N GLU A 113 8.17 -4.83 7.38
CA GLU A 113 8.79 -5.89 8.19
C GLU A 113 9.22 -7.08 7.31
N GLN A 114 8.33 -7.57 6.44
CA GLN A 114 8.64 -8.62 5.48
C GLN A 114 9.74 -8.19 4.52
N TYR A 115 9.67 -6.98 3.94
CA TYR A 115 10.70 -6.51 3.03
C TYR A 115 12.07 -6.46 3.70
N GLN A 116 12.15 -5.91 4.91
CA GLN A 116 13.42 -5.81 5.64
C GLN A 116 13.98 -7.18 6.05
N ARG A 117 13.12 -8.19 6.26
CA ARG A 117 13.55 -9.54 6.59
C ARG A 117 13.91 -10.36 5.35
N ASP A 118 13.08 -10.31 4.31
CA ASP A 118 13.03 -11.29 3.22
C ASP A 118 13.38 -10.67 1.86
N GLY A 119 13.61 -9.36 1.79
CA GLY A 119 13.92 -8.66 0.53
C GLY A 119 12.72 -8.48 -0.40
N THR A 120 11.56 -9.06 -0.05
CA THR A 120 10.32 -9.03 -0.82
C THR A 120 9.09 -9.09 0.10
N THR A 121 7.88 -9.01 -0.47
CA THR A 121 6.63 -9.04 0.29
C THR A 121 5.46 -9.52 -0.57
N ASP A 122 4.47 -10.15 0.08
CA ASP A 122 3.21 -10.60 -0.51
C ASP A 122 2.09 -10.63 0.55
N HIS A 123 0.89 -11.10 0.17
CA HIS A 123 -0.25 -11.33 1.08
C HIS A 123 -0.47 -12.82 1.37
N GLY A 124 0.62 -13.59 1.41
CA GLY A 124 0.65 -15.01 1.70
C GLY A 124 0.29 -15.33 3.15
N ARG A 125 0.46 -16.59 3.54
CA ARG A 125 0.08 -17.08 4.87
C ARG A 125 0.72 -16.28 6.01
N ALA A 126 2.03 -16.04 5.94
CA ALA A 126 2.75 -15.27 6.95
C ALA A 126 2.23 -13.83 7.10
N PHE A 127 1.86 -13.19 5.99
CA PHE A 127 1.23 -11.87 6.02
C PHE A 127 -0.10 -11.91 6.77
N ARG A 128 -0.96 -12.88 6.45
CA ARG A 128 -2.30 -12.99 7.05
C ARG A 128 -2.23 -13.27 8.55
N GLU A 129 -1.36 -14.18 8.96
CA GLU A 129 -1.10 -14.44 10.39
C GLU A 129 -0.62 -13.17 11.10
N ARG A 130 0.24 -12.37 10.44
CA ARG A 130 0.70 -11.10 10.98
C ARG A 130 -0.38 -10.02 10.99
N ALA A 131 -1.28 -10.02 10.00
CA ALA A 131 -2.42 -9.13 9.92
C ALA A 131 -3.38 -9.37 11.08
N ASP A 132 -3.65 -10.64 11.41
CA ASP A 132 -4.46 -11.01 12.57
C ASP A 132 -3.80 -10.55 13.89
N GLN A 133 -2.48 -10.77 14.05
CA GLN A 133 -1.74 -10.34 15.24
C GLN A 133 -1.73 -8.81 15.42
N LEU A 134 -1.64 -8.07 14.32
CA LEU A 134 -1.67 -6.61 14.33
C LEU A 134 -3.07 -6.04 14.24
N ASP A 135 -4.11 -6.88 14.20
CA ASP A 135 -5.51 -6.45 14.04
C ASP A 135 -5.67 -5.50 12.86
N THR A 136 -5.34 -5.96 11.65
CA THR A 136 -5.47 -5.17 10.42
C THR A 136 -6.13 -5.96 9.30
N ALA A 137 -6.86 -5.26 8.45
CA ALA A 137 -7.39 -5.83 7.23
C ALA A 137 -6.27 -6.22 6.23
N VAL A 138 -6.49 -7.32 5.50
CA VAL A 138 -5.67 -7.72 4.34
C VAL A 138 -6.10 -6.97 3.07
N HIS A 139 -7.37 -6.53 3.03
CA HIS A 139 -7.92 -5.81 1.90
C HIS A 139 -8.21 -4.36 2.27
N CYS A 140 -7.81 -3.45 1.40
CA CYS A 140 -8.13 -2.03 1.53
C CYS A 140 -9.61 -1.80 1.19
N PRO A 141 -10.40 -1.15 2.05
CA PRO A 141 -11.72 -0.64 1.69
C PRO A 141 -11.64 0.34 0.50
N ALA A 142 -12.74 0.48 -0.24
CA ALA A 142 -12.84 1.52 -1.26
C ALA A 142 -13.00 2.88 -0.59
N PHE A 143 -12.26 3.89 -1.05
CA PHE A 143 -12.24 5.25 -0.48
C PHE A 143 -12.38 6.35 -1.54
N ALA A 144 -12.42 5.97 -2.81
CA ALA A 144 -12.57 6.89 -3.92
C ALA A 144 -13.45 6.22 -4.98
N ASP A 145 -14.13 7.03 -5.77
CA ASP A 145 -14.80 6.56 -6.97
C ASP A 145 -13.80 6.34 -8.10
N PRO A 146 -14.00 5.32 -8.95
CA PRO A 146 -13.15 5.13 -10.11
C PRO A 146 -13.34 6.28 -11.11
N LYS A 147 -12.24 6.87 -11.57
CA LYS A 147 -12.24 7.86 -12.66
C LYS A 147 -12.87 7.31 -13.95
N HIS A 148 -12.66 6.02 -14.21
CA HIS A 148 -13.17 5.34 -15.39
C HIS A 148 -13.78 3.99 -15.01
N VAL A 149 -14.97 3.73 -15.55
CA VAL A 149 -15.63 2.43 -15.50
C VAL A 149 -15.59 1.86 -16.91
N LEU A 150 -15.04 0.66 -17.06
CA LEU A 150 -15.03 -0.07 -18.32
C LEU A 150 -16.15 -1.10 -18.30
N THR A 151 -16.96 -1.10 -19.35
CA THR A 151 -18.08 -2.03 -19.56
C THR A 151 -17.88 -2.83 -20.84
N CYS A 152 -18.57 -3.97 -20.94
CA CYS A 152 -18.68 -4.70 -22.20
C CYS A 152 -19.58 -3.93 -23.17
N GLY A 153 -19.10 -3.65 -24.39
CA GLY A 153 -19.91 -2.95 -25.40
C GLY A 153 -21.13 -3.71 -25.92
N ALA A 154 -21.28 -5.00 -25.57
CA ALA A 154 -22.44 -5.81 -25.98
C ALA A 154 -23.52 -5.90 -24.89
N CYS A 155 -23.15 -6.28 -23.65
CA CYS A 155 -24.11 -6.50 -22.57
C CYS A 155 -24.11 -5.39 -21.50
N GLY A 156 -23.14 -4.46 -21.53
CA GLY A 156 -22.99 -3.41 -20.53
C GLY A 156 -22.39 -3.88 -19.19
N ASP A 157 -22.02 -5.15 -19.06
CA ASP A 157 -21.47 -5.69 -17.82
C ASP A 157 -20.17 -4.99 -17.43
N LEU A 158 -19.99 -4.81 -16.12
CA LEU A 158 -18.78 -4.24 -15.56
C LEU A 158 -17.57 -5.14 -15.85
N VAL A 159 -16.58 -4.60 -16.56
CA VAL A 159 -15.32 -5.28 -16.85
C VAL A 159 -14.22 -4.83 -15.88
N ALA A 160 -14.04 -3.52 -15.69
CA ALA A 160 -12.99 -3.02 -14.82
C ALA A 160 -13.25 -1.61 -14.30
N ARG A 161 -12.64 -1.28 -13.16
CA ARG A 161 -12.60 0.07 -12.58
C ARG A 161 -11.17 0.61 -12.63
N ARG A 162 -10.97 1.83 -13.12
CA ARG A 162 -9.67 2.49 -13.19
C ARG A 162 -9.72 3.86 -12.51
N TYR A 163 -8.71 4.12 -11.69
CA TYR A 163 -8.58 5.35 -10.89
C TYR A 163 -7.64 6.37 -11.55
N GLN A 164 -7.02 6.00 -12.67
CA GLN A 164 -6.09 6.82 -13.43
C GLN A 164 -6.23 6.46 -14.91
N ASP A 165 -5.80 7.38 -15.78
CA ASP A 165 -5.60 7.09 -17.19
C ASP A 165 -4.51 6.02 -17.32
N CYS A 166 -4.73 5.05 -18.22
CA CYS A 166 -3.78 3.97 -18.49
C CYS A 166 -4.00 3.40 -19.89
N LYS A 167 -3.06 2.58 -20.35
CA LYS A 167 -3.10 1.94 -21.67
C LYS A 167 -4.44 1.24 -21.95
N LEU A 168 -5.02 0.57 -20.95
CA LEU A 168 -6.32 -0.08 -21.10
C LEU A 168 -7.47 0.91 -21.39
N ILE A 169 -7.42 2.13 -20.83
CA ILE A 169 -8.42 3.17 -21.11
C ILE A 169 -8.22 3.77 -22.49
N GLU A 170 -6.96 4.10 -22.81
CA GLU A 170 -6.59 4.73 -24.08
C GLU A 170 -6.81 3.81 -25.28
N GLN A 171 -6.57 2.50 -25.10
CA GLN A 171 -6.65 1.49 -26.16
C GLN A 171 -7.79 0.49 -25.91
N ARG A 172 -8.82 0.87 -25.14
CA ARG A 172 -9.91 -0.01 -24.70
C ARG A 172 -10.56 -0.82 -25.82
N GLU A 173 -10.67 -0.24 -27.01
CA GLU A 173 -11.24 -0.85 -28.22
C GLU A 173 -10.42 -2.05 -28.74
N GLN A 174 -9.15 -2.17 -28.35
CA GLN A 174 -8.25 -3.28 -28.72
C GLN A 174 -8.36 -4.48 -27.76
N TYR A 175 -9.10 -4.33 -26.66
CA TYR A 175 -9.31 -5.38 -25.66
C TYR A 175 -10.73 -5.92 -25.75
N GLN A 176 -10.90 -7.18 -25.39
CA GLN A 176 -12.19 -7.87 -25.43
C GLN A 176 -12.66 -8.21 -24.01
N SER A 177 -13.96 -8.10 -23.78
CA SER A 177 -14.60 -8.57 -22.55
C SER A 177 -14.62 -10.09 -22.50
N ASP A 178 -14.42 -10.67 -21.31
CA ASP A 178 -14.49 -12.13 -21.13
C ASP A 178 -15.91 -12.69 -21.30
N CYS A 179 -16.96 -11.88 -21.06
CA CYS A 179 -18.35 -12.34 -21.16
C CYS A 179 -18.82 -12.56 -22.60
N CYS A 180 -18.62 -11.59 -23.49
CA CYS A 180 -19.17 -11.62 -24.85
C CYS A 180 -18.11 -11.55 -25.96
N GLY A 181 -16.83 -11.41 -25.63
CA GLY A 181 -15.76 -11.17 -26.61
C GLY A 181 -15.85 -9.81 -27.33
N ALA A 182 -16.75 -8.91 -26.89
CA ALA A 182 -16.95 -7.59 -27.47
C ALA A 182 -15.88 -6.59 -26.99
N ALA A 183 -15.69 -5.51 -27.74
CA ALA A 183 -14.79 -4.42 -27.34
C ALA A 183 -15.23 -3.76 -26.02
N LEU A 184 -14.28 -3.16 -25.31
CA LEU A 184 -14.55 -2.45 -24.06
C LEU A 184 -15.00 -1.01 -24.31
N GLU A 185 -16.02 -0.55 -23.60
CA GLU A 185 -16.54 0.82 -23.64
C GLU A 185 -16.37 1.54 -22.30
N LEU A 186 -16.49 2.88 -22.31
CA LEU A 186 -16.60 3.66 -21.07
C LEU A 186 -18.07 3.72 -20.65
N GLY A 187 -18.35 3.26 -19.43
CA GLY A 187 -19.68 3.29 -18.82
C GLY A 187 -20.00 4.59 -18.11
#